data_AF-A0A1I0CWV8-F1
#
_entry.id   AF-A0A1I0CWV8-F1
#
_cell.length_a   1.000
_cell.length_b   1.000
_cell.length_c   1.000
_cell.angle_alpha   90.00
_cell.angle_beta   90.00
_cell.angle_gamma   90.00
#
_symmetry.space_group_name_H-M   'P 1'
#
loop_
_entity.id
_entity.type
_entity.pdbx_description
1 polymer ?
#
loop_
_entity_poly.entity_id
_entity_poly.type
_entity_poly.pdbx_seq_one_letter_code
_entity_poly.pdbx_strand_id
1 'polypeptide(L)'
;MSTIHMLIGVPGSGKSHYAKACCKREKAVPVSTDAIRERLFGKESRQRNTYRVFGEAFTEIEHALSAGRNVVFDATNVTRERRLQFFKRFDGVPVEGHICAPPYEKIRERLLSRKRSIDDKVLRKYLKNFEFPVLAEGFARLHIVPTPDDTGLNRGVLEQLLAGNPDHDRLFANLHQCRYFGAMLGFNQESPFHSKTLSEHTHAVMDYVNAFYEGEHLLEMQLAALFHDIGKPFCKVWKESRGHYSYYGHEHVSAAMACHVLDQLGYDEAFILHVVNLVSFHMEILHGGDAGASKIYHLLGGAMLAELYFFAEADTYGK
;
A
#
# COMPACT_ATOMS: atom_id res chain seq x y z
N MET A 1 1.21 -13.90 -26.74
CA MET A 1 0.01 -13.30 -26.13
C MET A 1 0.34 -11.89 -25.70
N SER A 2 -0.58 -10.94 -25.90
CA SER A 2 -0.41 -9.56 -25.44
C SER A 2 -0.62 -9.48 -23.92
N THR A 3 0.12 -8.61 -23.25
CA THR A 3 0.04 -8.39 -21.80
C THR A 3 -0.43 -6.97 -21.50
N ILE A 4 -1.24 -6.82 -20.45
CA ILE A 4 -1.62 -5.52 -19.90
C ILE A 4 -0.74 -5.23 -18.68
N HIS A 5 0.02 -4.14 -18.73
CA HIS A 5 0.76 -3.62 -17.59
C HIS A 5 -0.08 -2.53 -16.91
N MET A 6 -0.75 -2.89 -15.82
CA MET A 6 -1.62 -2.00 -15.05
C MET A 6 -0.79 -1.19 -14.05
N LEU A 7 -0.81 0.14 -14.17
CA LEU A 7 -0.19 1.01 -13.17
C LEU A 7 -1.14 1.21 -11.97
N ILE A 8 -0.60 1.13 -10.76
CA ILE A 8 -1.38 1.15 -9.51
C ILE A 8 -0.74 2.17 -8.57
N GLY A 9 -1.49 3.18 -8.15
CA GLY A 9 -0.98 4.21 -7.24
C GLY A 9 -1.76 5.51 -7.25
N VAL A 10 -1.58 6.32 -6.21
CA VAL A 10 -2.32 7.59 -6.02
C VAL A 10 -1.89 8.69 -7.00
N PRO A 11 -2.70 9.75 -7.23
CA PRO A 11 -2.24 10.90 -8.01
C PRO A 11 -0.91 11.48 -7.48
N GLY A 12 0.02 11.81 -8.39
CA GLY A 12 1.36 12.28 -8.01
C GLY A 12 2.36 11.17 -7.67
N SER A 13 1.94 9.89 -7.63
CA SER A 13 2.84 8.76 -7.31
C SER A 13 3.93 8.46 -8.35
N GLY A 14 3.93 9.13 -9.50
CA GLY A 14 4.94 8.94 -10.54
C GLY A 14 4.54 7.98 -11.66
N LYS A 15 3.34 7.36 -11.61
CA LYS A 15 2.81 6.45 -12.64
C LYS A 15 3.04 6.94 -14.07
N SER A 16 2.57 8.13 -14.44
CA SER A 16 2.69 8.63 -15.81
C SER A 16 4.15 8.88 -16.26
N HIS A 17 5.07 9.09 -15.31
CA HIS A 17 6.51 9.12 -15.62
C HIS A 17 7.03 7.71 -15.89
N TYR A 18 6.73 6.76 -14.98
CA TYR A 18 7.08 5.35 -15.12
C TYR A 18 6.47 4.71 -16.38
N ALA A 19 5.24 5.10 -16.75
CA ALA A 19 4.52 4.63 -17.92
C ALA A 19 5.34 4.75 -19.20
N LYS A 20 6.11 5.84 -19.36
CA LYS A 20 6.97 6.07 -20.53
C LYS A 20 8.07 5.03 -20.64
N ALA A 21 8.74 4.75 -19.52
CA ALA A 21 9.80 3.74 -19.46
C ALA A 21 9.22 2.33 -19.68
N CYS A 22 8.08 2.03 -19.05
CA CYS A 22 7.36 0.76 -19.21
C CYS A 22 6.92 0.55 -20.66
N CYS A 23 6.32 1.54 -21.33
CA CYS A 23 5.93 1.45 -22.74
C CYS A 23 7.11 1.10 -23.65
N LYS A 24 8.28 1.72 -23.41
CA LYS A 24 9.49 1.45 -24.19
C LYS A 24 9.99 0.03 -23.96
N ARG A 25 10.07 -0.41 -22.70
CA ARG A 25 10.56 -1.73 -22.32
C ARG A 25 9.68 -2.84 -22.86
N GLU A 26 8.37 -2.71 -22.70
CA GLU A 26 7.38 -3.74 -23.04
C GLU A 26 6.84 -3.61 -24.47
N LYS A 27 7.35 -2.64 -25.26
CA LYS A 27 6.87 -2.30 -26.62
C LYS A 27 5.35 -2.06 -26.66
N ALA A 28 4.83 -1.49 -25.57
CA ALA A 28 3.41 -1.35 -25.30
C ALA A 28 2.83 0.00 -25.74
N VAL A 29 1.53 0.03 -26.00
CA VAL A 29 0.75 1.24 -26.28
C VAL A 29 0.27 1.85 -24.95
N PRO A 30 0.45 3.15 -24.71
CA PRO A 30 -0.08 3.79 -23.51
C PRO A 30 -1.59 4.03 -23.64
N VAL A 31 -2.36 3.64 -22.62
CA VAL A 31 -3.76 4.02 -22.44
C VAL A 31 -3.86 4.78 -21.12
N SER A 32 -4.06 6.10 -21.18
CA SER A 32 -4.08 6.97 -19.99
C SER A 32 -5.44 7.62 -19.79
N THR A 33 -6.04 7.38 -18.62
CA THR A 33 -7.34 7.98 -18.27
C THR A 33 -7.29 9.51 -18.16
N ASP A 34 -6.11 10.08 -17.85
CA ASP A 34 -5.94 11.54 -17.83
C ASP A 34 -5.86 12.11 -19.26
N ALA A 35 -5.15 11.45 -20.18
CA ALA A 35 -5.09 11.84 -21.59
C ALA A 35 -6.47 11.72 -22.28
N ILE A 36 -7.19 10.63 -22.01
CA ILE A 36 -8.56 10.43 -22.50
C ILE A 36 -9.49 11.51 -21.94
N ARG A 37 -9.37 11.85 -20.66
CA ARG A 37 -10.18 12.91 -20.04
C ARG A 37 -9.92 14.27 -20.70
N GLU A 38 -8.66 14.59 -21.00
CA GLU A 38 -8.30 15.82 -21.72
C GLU A 38 -8.86 15.83 -23.15
N ARG A 39 -8.78 14.70 -23.88
CA ARG A 39 -9.34 14.57 -25.23
C ARG A 39 -10.87 14.72 -25.26
N LEU A 40 -11.57 14.12 -24.30
CA LEU A 40 -13.04 14.11 -24.26
C LEU A 40 -13.65 15.41 -23.73
N PHE A 41 -12.98 16.11 -22.80
CA PHE A 41 -13.60 17.20 -22.05
C PHE A 41 -12.73 18.47 -21.94
N GLY A 42 -11.54 18.49 -22.54
CA GLY A 42 -10.60 19.60 -22.40
C GLY A 42 -10.02 19.73 -20.99
N LYS A 43 -9.27 20.81 -20.76
CA LYS A 43 -8.51 21.05 -19.51
C LYS A 43 -9.36 21.61 -18.36
N GLU A 44 -10.48 22.25 -18.66
CA GLU A 44 -11.29 23.02 -17.69
C GLU A 44 -12.50 22.26 -17.13
N SER A 45 -12.80 21.08 -17.66
CA SER A 45 -13.96 20.30 -17.26
C SER A 45 -13.73 19.57 -15.93
N ARG A 46 -14.19 20.20 -14.85
CA ARG A 46 -14.42 19.54 -13.56
C ARG A 46 -15.57 18.55 -13.70
N GLN A 47 -15.22 17.28 -13.90
CA GLN A 47 -16.05 16.08 -13.69
C GLN A 47 -17.40 16.05 -14.42
N ARG A 48 -17.68 14.95 -15.13
CA ARG A 48 -19.00 14.30 -14.98
C ARG A 48 -19.16 12.89 -15.53
N ASN A 49 -18.19 12.31 -16.23
CA ASN A 49 -18.36 10.93 -16.71
C ASN A 49 -17.08 10.09 -16.59
N THR A 50 -16.69 9.78 -15.35
CA THR A 50 -15.65 8.76 -15.08
C THR A 50 -15.96 7.47 -15.83
N TYR A 51 -17.23 7.06 -15.87
CA TYR A 51 -17.70 5.90 -16.64
C TYR A 51 -17.32 5.99 -18.13
N ARG A 52 -17.56 7.15 -18.78
CA ARG A 52 -17.19 7.32 -20.20
C ARG A 52 -15.68 7.29 -20.42
N VAL A 53 -14.88 7.84 -19.49
CA VAL A 53 -13.41 7.80 -19.58
C VAL A 53 -12.90 6.35 -19.49
N PHE A 54 -13.42 5.56 -18.56
CA PHE A 54 -13.03 4.16 -18.43
C PHE A 54 -13.57 3.31 -19.58
N GLY A 55 -14.78 3.58 -20.08
CA GLY A 55 -15.32 2.91 -21.27
C GLY A 55 -14.43 3.14 -22.50
N GLU A 56 -14.01 4.38 -22.75
CA GLU A 56 -13.07 4.71 -23.83
C GLU A 56 -11.71 4.04 -23.61
N ALA A 57 -11.18 4.05 -22.38
CA ALA A 57 -9.94 3.37 -22.06
C ALA A 57 -10.01 1.87 -22.34
N PHE A 58 -11.13 1.22 -21.99
CA PHE A 58 -11.32 -0.21 -22.25
C PHE A 58 -11.40 -0.49 -23.76
N THR A 59 -12.10 0.35 -24.53
CA THR A 59 -12.10 0.26 -26.00
C THR A 59 -10.69 0.39 -26.59
N GLU A 60 -9.88 1.34 -26.11
CA GLU A 60 -8.48 1.50 -26.56
C GLU A 60 -7.62 0.28 -26.21
N ILE A 61 -7.81 -0.29 -25.01
CA ILE A 61 -7.13 -1.54 -24.60
C ILE A 61 -7.54 -2.68 -25.54
N GLU A 62 -8.83 -2.89 -25.79
CA GLU A 62 -9.34 -3.95 -26.67
C GLU A 62 -8.80 -3.84 -28.10
N HIS A 63 -8.75 -2.64 -28.65
CA HIS A 63 -8.14 -2.38 -29.96
C HIS A 63 -6.65 -2.70 -30.00
N ALA A 64 -5.89 -2.32 -28.96
CA ALA A 64 -4.47 -2.63 -28.90
C ALA A 64 -4.21 -4.13 -28.76
N LEU A 65 -4.99 -4.82 -27.93
CA LEU A 65 -4.88 -6.26 -27.73
C LEU A 65 -5.23 -7.05 -29.00
N SER A 66 -6.28 -6.66 -29.73
CA SER A 66 -6.67 -7.31 -30.99
C SER A 66 -5.61 -7.12 -32.09
N ALA A 67 -4.86 -6.03 -32.04
CA ALA A 67 -3.69 -5.78 -32.88
C ALA A 67 -2.40 -6.49 -32.40
N GLY A 68 -2.48 -7.35 -31.37
CA GLY A 68 -1.33 -8.09 -30.84
C GLY A 68 -0.32 -7.21 -30.07
N ARG A 69 -0.75 -6.06 -29.54
CA ARG A 69 0.10 -5.12 -28.81
C ARG A 69 -0.10 -5.23 -27.30
N ASN A 70 1.01 -5.16 -26.57
CA ASN A 70 0.98 -4.93 -25.12
C ASN A 70 0.41 -3.54 -24.81
N VAL A 71 -0.16 -3.37 -23.63
CA VAL A 71 -0.76 -2.11 -23.19
C VAL A 71 -0.20 -1.69 -21.84
N VAL A 72 0.12 -0.41 -21.66
CA VAL A 72 0.33 0.18 -20.34
C VAL A 72 -0.91 0.97 -19.98
N PHE A 73 -1.64 0.51 -18.96
CA PHE A 73 -2.85 1.17 -18.49
C PHE A 73 -2.54 2.13 -17.33
N ASP A 74 -2.46 3.43 -17.63
CA ASP A 74 -2.20 4.52 -16.67
C ASP A 74 -3.52 5.09 -16.12
N ALA A 75 -3.92 4.53 -14.97
CA ALA A 75 -4.98 5.03 -14.12
C ALA A 75 -4.55 4.91 -12.65
N THR A 76 -5.37 5.39 -11.72
CA THR A 76 -5.03 5.28 -10.29
C THR A 76 -5.13 3.85 -9.77
N ASN A 77 -6.15 3.09 -10.19
CA ASN A 77 -6.34 1.67 -9.85
C ASN A 77 -6.20 1.34 -8.35
N VAL A 78 -6.60 2.29 -7.48
CA VAL A 78 -6.34 2.25 -6.03
C VAL A 78 -7.25 1.31 -5.25
N THR A 79 -8.47 1.04 -5.73
CA THR A 79 -9.41 0.15 -5.04
C THR A 79 -9.45 -1.23 -5.69
N ARG A 80 -9.51 -2.26 -4.86
CA ARG A 80 -9.61 -3.67 -5.26
C ARG A 80 -10.88 -3.93 -6.05
N GLU A 81 -12.00 -3.33 -5.67
CA GLU A 81 -13.27 -3.44 -6.39
C GLU A 81 -13.12 -3.09 -7.88
N ARG A 82 -12.42 -1.98 -8.20
CA ARG A 82 -12.21 -1.55 -9.58
C ARG A 82 -11.26 -2.47 -10.34
N ARG A 83 -10.24 -3.01 -9.67
CA ARG A 83 -9.32 -4.00 -10.26
C ARG A 83 -10.06 -5.31 -10.56
N LEU A 84 -10.91 -5.80 -9.66
CA LEU A 84 -11.74 -6.98 -9.91
C LEU A 84 -12.74 -6.76 -11.06
N GLN A 85 -13.32 -5.57 -11.19
CA GLN A 85 -14.14 -5.22 -12.37
C GLN A 85 -13.33 -5.22 -13.67
N PHE A 86 -12.07 -4.77 -13.62
CA PHE A 86 -11.15 -4.83 -14.75
C PHE A 86 -10.85 -6.28 -15.16
N PHE A 87 -10.53 -7.15 -14.20
CA PHE A 87 -10.28 -8.57 -14.46
C PHE A 87 -11.49 -9.28 -15.08
N LYS A 88 -12.71 -8.96 -14.63
CA LYS A 88 -13.93 -9.49 -15.27
C LYS A 88 -14.08 -9.08 -16.74
N ARG A 89 -13.59 -7.90 -17.12
CA ARG A 89 -13.68 -7.39 -18.51
C ARG A 89 -12.62 -8.00 -19.42
N PHE A 90 -11.40 -8.19 -18.89
CA PHE A 90 -10.24 -8.68 -19.63
C PHE A 90 -9.89 -10.12 -19.23
N ASP A 91 -10.92 -10.95 -19.04
CA ASP A 91 -10.74 -12.35 -18.64
C ASP A 91 -9.87 -13.10 -19.67
N GLY A 92 -8.96 -13.94 -19.17
CA GLY A 92 -7.99 -14.66 -19.97
C GLY A 92 -6.82 -13.82 -20.55
N VAL A 93 -6.77 -12.51 -20.32
CA VAL A 93 -5.62 -11.67 -20.72
C VAL A 93 -4.63 -11.56 -19.55
N PRO A 94 -3.33 -11.88 -19.74
CA PRO A 94 -2.33 -11.68 -18.70
C PRO A 94 -2.23 -10.20 -18.29
N VAL A 95 -2.31 -9.95 -16.97
CA VAL A 95 -2.15 -8.61 -16.38
C VAL A 95 -1.00 -8.61 -15.39
N GLU A 96 -0.05 -7.69 -15.57
CA GLU A 96 1.00 -7.41 -14.60
C GLU A 96 0.71 -6.07 -13.89
N GLY A 97 0.73 -6.05 -12.56
CA GLY A 97 0.52 -4.84 -11.76
C GLY A 97 1.84 -4.13 -11.48
N HIS A 98 1.87 -2.81 -11.57
CA HIS A 98 3.06 -1.98 -11.29
C HIS A 98 2.72 -0.99 -10.17
N ILE A 99 3.22 -1.25 -8.98
CA ILE A 99 2.87 -0.56 -7.74
C ILE A 99 3.76 0.67 -7.57
N CYS A 100 3.16 1.85 -7.69
CA CYS A 100 3.80 3.14 -7.42
C CYS A 100 3.34 3.66 -6.06
N ALA A 101 4.09 3.34 -4.99
CA ALA A 101 3.80 3.70 -3.61
C ALA A 101 4.90 4.59 -2.97
N PRO A 102 5.26 5.75 -3.57
CA PRO A 102 6.28 6.63 -2.99
C PRO A 102 5.79 7.31 -1.69
N PRO A 103 6.71 7.86 -0.89
CA PRO A 103 6.39 8.68 0.29
C PRO A 103 5.44 9.83 -0.02
N TYR A 104 4.61 10.17 0.96
CA TYR A 104 3.68 11.29 0.87
C TYR A 104 4.38 12.61 0.53
N GLU A 105 5.55 12.85 1.12
CA GLU A 105 6.38 14.05 0.91
C GLU A 105 6.75 14.20 -0.57
N LYS A 106 7.21 13.11 -1.20
CA LYS A 106 7.54 13.10 -2.63
C LYS A 106 6.31 13.28 -3.50
N ILE A 107 5.17 12.73 -3.09
CA ILE A 107 3.90 12.95 -3.79
C ILE A 107 3.55 14.44 -3.75
N ARG A 108 3.67 15.09 -2.60
CA ARG A 108 3.40 16.53 -2.45
C ARG A 108 4.35 17.38 -3.29
N GLU A 109 5.65 17.14 -3.23
CA GLU A 109 6.65 17.84 -4.05
C GLU A 109 6.32 17.76 -5.55
N ARG A 110 5.96 16.56 -6.02
CA ARG A 110 5.56 16.32 -7.40
C ARG A 110 4.23 16.99 -7.78
N LEU A 111 3.33 17.23 -6.83
CA LEU A 111 2.06 17.91 -7.08
C LEU A 111 2.21 19.43 -7.02
N LEU A 112 3.04 19.97 -6.11
CA LEU A 112 3.34 21.40 -6.02
C LEU A 112 4.01 21.95 -7.29
N SER A 113 4.82 21.12 -7.96
CA SER A 113 5.44 21.47 -9.24
C SER A 113 4.50 21.39 -10.45
N ARG A 114 3.25 20.92 -10.29
CA ARG A 114 2.28 20.84 -11.39
C ARG A 114 1.40 22.08 -11.44
N LYS A 115 1.05 22.52 -12.66
CA LYS A 115 0.06 23.59 -12.91
C LYS A 115 -1.33 23.27 -12.34
N ARG A 116 -1.66 21.99 -12.12
CA ARG A 116 -2.95 21.53 -11.59
C ARG A 116 -2.80 21.17 -10.12
N SER A 117 -3.48 21.92 -9.26
CA SER A 117 -3.58 21.62 -7.82
C SER A 117 -4.58 20.48 -7.56
N ILE A 118 -4.19 19.53 -6.72
CA ILE A 118 -5.09 18.55 -6.10
C ILE A 118 -5.20 18.96 -4.64
N ASP A 119 -6.43 19.07 -4.14
CA ASP A 119 -6.70 19.36 -2.74
C ASP A 119 -6.11 18.27 -1.82
N ASP A 120 -5.44 18.68 -0.74
CA ASP A 120 -4.77 17.76 0.18
C ASP A 120 -5.72 16.75 0.82
N LYS A 121 -6.98 17.15 1.10
CA LYS A 121 -8.02 16.26 1.62
C LYS A 121 -8.34 15.15 0.63
N VAL A 122 -8.35 15.47 -0.67
CA VAL A 122 -8.57 14.48 -1.74
C VAL A 122 -7.37 13.53 -1.83
N LEU A 123 -6.14 14.04 -1.74
CA LEU A 123 -4.94 13.21 -1.74
C LEU A 123 -4.88 12.26 -0.54
N ARG A 124 -5.15 12.77 0.67
CA ARG A 124 -5.26 11.96 1.89
C ARG A 124 -6.32 10.88 1.73
N LYS A 125 -7.47 11.18 1.13
CA LYS A 125 -8.49 10.16 0.83
C LYS A 125 -7.92 9.08 -0.10
N TYR A 126 -7.18 9.43 -1.15
CA TYR A 126 -6.56 8.43 -2.02
C TYR A 126 -5.60 7.51 -1.26
N LEU A 127 -4.73 8.06 -0.41
CA LEU A 127 -3.75 7.28 0.37
C LEU A 127 -4.44 6.35 1.37
N LYS A 128 -5.46 6.86 2.07
CA LYS A 128 -6.25 6.10 3.05
C LYS A 128 -7.16 5.04 2.46
N ASN A 129 -7.30 4.98 1.12
CA ASN A 129 -8.12 3.99 0.41
C ASN A 129 -7.27 3.25 -0.64
N PHE A 130 -5.94 3.27 -0.48
CA PHE A 130 -5.03 2.55 -1.36
C PHE A 130 -4.96 1.09 -0.93
N GLU A 131 -5.91 0.28 -1.43
CA GLU A 131 -5.91 -1.15 -1.19
C GLU A 131 -4.77 -1.79 -1.96
N PHE A 132 -3.75 -2.27 -1.25
CA PHE A 132 -2.58 -2.90 -1.85
C PHE A 132 -2.99 -4.10 -2.72
N PRO A 133 -2.49 -4.21 -3.96
CA PRO A 133 -2.87 -5.31 -4.85
C PRO A 133 -2.26 -6.63 -4.38
N VAL A 134 -3.02 -7.71 -4.54
CA VAL A 134 -2.57 -9.09 -4.26
C VAL A 134 -2.68 -9.96 -5.51
N LEU A 135 -1.81 -10.96 -5.64
CA LEU A 135 -1.76 -11.80 -6.84
C LEU A 135 -3.12 -12.47 -7.15
N ALA A 136 -3.82 -12.94 -6.12
CA ALA A 136 -5.12 -13.62 -6.26
C ALA A 136 -6.26 -12.73 -6.78
N GLU A 137 -6.07 -11.42 -6.93
CA GLU A 137 -7.02 -10.59 -7.68
C GLU A 137 -7.09 -10.96 -9.17
N GLY A 138 -6.05 -11.65 -9.69
CA GLY A 138 -5.92 -12.07 -11.08
C GLY A 138 -4.58 -11.64 -11.73
N PHE A 139 -3.66 -11.03 -10.98
CA PHE A 139 -2.38 -10.59 -11.51
C PHE A 139 -1.48 -11.77 -11.81
N ALA A 140 -0.89 -11.79 -13.01
CA ALA A 140 0.16 -12.73 -13.37
C ALA A 140 1.47 -12.44 -12.61
N ARG A 141 1.72 -11.15 -12.34
CA ARG A 141 2.86 -10.67 -11.54
C ARG A 141 2.55 -9.29 -10.97
N LEU A 142 3.14 -8.99 -9.81
CA LEU A 142 3.20 -7.64 -9.25
C LEU A 142 4.64 -7.17 -9.33
N HIS A 143 4.84 -5.89 -9.66
CA HIS A 143 6.14 -5.24 -9.71
C HIS A 143 6.12 -4.03 -8.77
N ILE A 144 7.05 -3.96 -7.84
CA ILE A 144 7.26 -2.75 -7.05
C ILE A 144 8.05 -1.75 -7.89
N VAL A 145 7.54 -0.53 -8.05
CA VAL A 145 8.21 0.53 -8.81
C VAL A 145 9.13 1.33 -7.88
N PRO A 146 10.46 1.24 -8.03
CA PRO A 146 11.39 1.87 -7.11
C PRO A 146 11.24 3.38 -7.10
N THR A 147 11.30 3.96 -5.91
CA THR A 147 11.40 5.41 -5.74
C THR A 147 12.59 5.71 -4.83
N PRO A 148 13.76 6.10 -5.39
CA PRO A 148 14.95 6.35 -4.60
C PRO A 148 14.69 7.33 -3.47
N ASP A 149 15.07 6.99 -2.26
CA ASP A 149 14.83 7.74 -1.04
C ASP A 149 15.77 7.30 0.09
N ASP A 150 16.25 8.25 0.89
CA ASP A 150 17.03 7.92 2.08
C ASP A 150 16.08 7.72 3.25
N THR A 151 15.96 6.46 3.71
CA THR A 151 15.12 6.09 4.84
C THR A 151 15.82 6.28 6.19
N GLY A 152 17.13 6.54 6.20
CA GLY A 152 17.94 6.56 7.41
C GLY A 152 18.14 5.18 8.06
N LEU A 153 17.77 4.09 7.37
CA LEU A 153 17.89 2.72 7.89
C LEU A 153 18.89 1.90 7.08
N ASN A 154 19.53 0.94 7.74
CA ASN A 154 20.37 -0.07 7.11
C ASN A 154 19.80 -1.46 7.39
N ARG A 155 19.69 -2.30 6.35
CA ARG A 155 19.08 -3.63 6.44
C ARG A 155 19.79 -4.53 7.45
N GLY A 156 21.11 -4.66 7.34
CA GLY A 156 21.89 -5.54 8.22
C GLY A 156 21.83 -5.09 9.68
N VAL A 157 21.86 -3.77 9.93
CA VAL A 157 21.71 -3.22 11.29
C VAL A 157 20.31 -3.50 11.84
N LEU A 158 19.26 -3.33 11.02
CA LEU A 158 17.88 -3.60 11.43
C LEU A 158 17.66 -5.07 11.77
N GLU A 159 18.11 -5.99 10.91
CA GLU A 159 17.98 -7.43 11.15
C GLU A 159 18.75 -7.86 12.42
N GLN A 160 19.98 -7.36 12.61
CA GLN A 160 20.75 -7.63 13.84
C GLN A 160 20.08 -7.07 15.09
N LEU A 161 19.48 -5.88 14.99
CA LEU A 161 18.74 -5.28 16.08
C LEU A 161 17.54 -6.14 16.45
N LEU A 162 16.73 -6.56 15.48
CA LEU A 162 15.53 -7.38 15.70
C LEU A 162 15.88 -8.78 16.26
N ALA A 163 16.92 -9.43 15.74
CA ALA A 163 17.40 -10.72 16.26
C ALA A 163 17.89 -10.64 17.71
N GLY A 164 18.30 -9.44 18.16
CA GLY A 164 18.76 -9.18 19.51
C GLY A 164 17.66 -8.97 20.56
N ASN A 165 16.38 -9.06 20.20
CA ASN A 165 15.21 -8.81 21.06
C ASN A 165 15.38 -7.55 21.93
N PRO A 166 15.48 -6.36 21.30
CA PRO A 166 15.81 -5.13 22.00
C PRO A 166 14.62 -4.68 22.84
N ASP A 167 14.91 -4.02 23.96
CA ASP A 167 13.89 -3.23 24.66
C ASP A 167 13.44 -2.03 23.80
N HIS A 168 12.34 -1.40 24.23
CA HIS A 168 11.74 -0.25 23.53
C HIS A 168 12.75 0.86 23.25
N ASP A 169 13.55 1.23 24.24
CA ASP A 169 14.46 2.38 24.14
C ASP A 169 15.58 2.11 23.14
N ARG A 170 16.17 0.91 23.18
CA ARG A 170 17.19 0.49 22.21
C ARG A 170 16.61 0.36 20.81
N LEU A 171 15.40 -0.18 20.68
CA LEU A 171 14.71 -0.32 19.40
C LEU A 171 14.52 1.05 18.75
N PHE A 172 13.86 1.99 19.44
CA PHE A 172 13.54 3.29 18.86
C PHE A 172 14.74 4.25 18.78
N ALA A 173 15.78 4.09 19.60
CA ALA A 173 17.05 4.80 19.42
C ALA A 173 17.71 4.51 18.05
N ASN A 174 17.45 3.34 17.46
CA ASN A 174 17.92 3.01 16.12
C ASN A 174 16.89 3.38 15.05
N LEU A 175 15.61 3.11 15.29
CA LEU A 175 14.56 3.32 14.28
C LEU A 175 14.22 4.80 14.04
N HIS A 176 14.37 5.69 15.02
CA HIS A 176 13.95 7.10 14.91
C HIS A 176 14.61 7.90 13.77
N GLN A 177 15.73 7.41 13.22
CA GLN A 177 16.37 7.98 12.03
C GLN A 177 15.44 7.90 10.81
N CYS A 178 14.59 6.89 10.76
CA CYS A 178 13.48 6.85 9.82
C CYS A 178 12.37 7.81 10.29
N ARG A 179 12.02 8.77 9.44
CA ARG A 179 10.96 9.76 9.69
C ARG A 179 9.64 9.17 10.19
N TYR A 180 9.31 7.95 9.74
CA TYR A 180 8.05 7.30 10.10
C TYR A 180 8.08 6.78 11.54
N PHE A 181 9.16 6.09 11.92
CA PHE A 181 9.34 5.61 13.30
C PHE A 181 9.59 6.76 14.28
N GLY A 182 10.30 7.81 13.85
CA GLY A 182 10.47 9.03 14.63
C GLY A 182 9.14 9.70 14.97
N ALA A 183 8.12 9.61 14.10
CA ALA A 183 6.80 10.15 14.35
C ALA A 183 5.95 9.34 15.35
N MET A 184 6.37 8.12 15.71
CA MET A 184 5.67 7.26 16.67
C MET A 184 6.10 7.52 18.11
N LEU A 185 7.34 8.00 18.32
CA LEU A 185 7.88 8.28 19.64
C LEU A 185 7.05 9.33 20.38
N GLY A 186 6.51 8.94 21.55
CA GLY A 186 5.66 9.82 22.37
C GLY A 186 4.30 10.15 21.74
N PHE A 187 3.93 9.50 20.63
CA PHE A 187 2.65 9.76 19.99
C PHE A 187 1.51 9.19 20.84
N ASN A 188 0.79 10.09 21.51
CA ASN A 188 -0.43 9.75 22.23
C ASN A 188 -1.57 9.49 21.24
N GLN A 189 -2.09 8.27 21.27
CA GLN A 189 -3.17 7.82 20.40
C GLN A 189 -4.53 8.46 20.77
N GLU A 190 -4.65 9.08 21.95
CA GLU A 190 -5.83 9.86 22.38
C GLU A 190 -7.16 9.15 22.06
N SER A 191 -7.21 7.87 22.41
CA SER A 191 -8.31 6.94 22.14
C SER A 191 -8.60 6.17 23.43
N PRO A 192 -9.87 5.91 23.78
CA PRO A 192 -10.22 5.20 25.00
C PRO A 192 -9.76 3.72 24.99
N PHE A 193 -9.29 3.22 23.85
CA PHE A 193 -8.88 1.83 23.66
C PHE A 193 -7.38 1.58 23.83
N HIS A 194 -6.57 2.61 24.14
CA HIS A 194 -5.12 2.49 24.25
C HIS A 194 -4.60 3.18 25.51
N SER A 195 -3.81 2.44 26.29
CA SER A 195 -3.08 2.98 27.44
C SER A 195 -1.64 3.38 27.08
N LYS A 196 -1.10 2.82 26.00
CA LYS A 196 0.27 3.00 25.53
C LYS A 196 0.38 4.07 24.44
N THR A 197 1.52 4.74 24.37
CA THR A 197 1.93 5.48 23.17
C THR A 197 2.08 4.52 21.98
N LEU A 198 2.11 5.07 20.77
CA LEU A 198 2.21 4.27 19.56
C LEU A 198 3.49 3.42 19.48
N SER A 199 4.64 3.97 19.90
CA SER A 199 5.91 3.25 19.91
C SER A 199 5.92 2.13 20.96
N GLU A 200 5.37 2.37 22.15
CA GLU A 200 5.24 1.37 23.21
C GLU A 200 4.29 0.23 22.81
N HIS A 201 3.17 0.55 22.16
CA HIS A 201 2.26 -0.45 21.61
C HIS A 201 2.97 -1.33 20.57
N THR A 202 3.67 -0.70 19.62
CA THR A 202 4.44 -1.41 18.58
C THR A 202 5.49 -2.35 19.18
N HIS A 203 6.20 -1.90 20.22
CA HIS A 203 7.16 -2.73 20.93
C HIS A 203 6.49 -3.88 21.70
N ALA A 204 5.34 -3.67 22.32
CA ALA A 204 4.60 -4.74 22.98
C ALA A 204 4.11 -5.84 22.01
N VAL A 205 3.71 -5.47 20.78
CA VAL A 205 3.40 -6.43 19.71
C VAL A 205 4.65 -7.19 19.29
N MET A 206 5.77 -6.50 19.12
CA MET A 206 7.08 -7.11 18.81
C MET A 206 7.51 -8.12 19.88
N ASP A 207 7.38 -7.78 21.16
CA ASP A 207 7.72 -8.68 22.27
C ASP A 207 6.86 -9.95 22.25
N TYR A 208 5.56 -9.81 21.97
CA TYR A 208 4.67 -10.96 21.81
C TYR A 208 5.11 -11.85 20.63
N VAL A 209 5.40 -11.25 19.47
CA VAL A 209 5.91 -11.98 18.29
C VAL A 209 7.18 -12.76 18.66
N ASN A 210 8.15 -12.12 19.31
CA ASN A 210 9.42 -12.74 19.70
C ASN A 210 9.25 -13.88 20.71
N ALA A 211 8.23 -13.79 21.57
CA ALA A 211 7.99 -14.78 22.61
C ALA A 211 7.20 -16.02 22.11
N PHE A 212 6.30 -15.83 21.14
CA PHE A 212 5.29 -16.85 20.83
C PHE A 212 5.22 -17.27 19.35
N TYR A 213 5.86 -16.55 18.43
CA TYR A 213 5.80 -16.93 17.02
C TYR A 213 6.78 -18.09 16.72
N GLU A 214 6.24 -19.25 16.36
CA GLU A 214 7.01 -20.46 16.04
C GLU A 214 7.06 -20.76 14.53
N GLY A 215 6.55 -19.86 13.68
CA GLY A 215 6.51 -20.03 12.23
C GLY A 215 7.83 -19.72 11.52
N GLU A 216 7.93 -20.06 10.24
CA GLU A 216 9.14 -19.87 9.43
C GLU A 216 9.40 -18.40 9.06
N HIS A 217 8.40 -17.53 9.18
CA HIS A 217 8.44 -16.13 8.70
C HIS A 217 8.61 -15.14 9.85
N LEU A 218 9.52 -15.44 10.79
CA LEU A 218 9.71 -14.64 12.00
C LEU A 218 10.12 -13.20 11.67
N LEU A 219 11.05 -13.00 10.73
CA LEU A 219 11.51 -11.67 10.36
C LEU A 219 10.38 -10.86 9.70
N GLU A 220 9.60 -11.48 8.82
CA GLU A 220 8.43 -10.86 8.20
C GLU A 220 7.39 -10.45 9.25
N MET A 221 7.17 -11.30 10.26
CA MET A 221 6.26 -11.02 11.37
C MET A 221 6.76 -9.88 12.26
N GLN A 222 8.06 -9.83 12.56
CA GLN A 222 8.69 -8.73 13.28
C GLN A 222 8.57 -7.41 12.50
N LEU A 223 8.83 -7.43 11.19
CA LEU A 223 8.67 -6.25 10.35
C LEU A 223 7.20 -5.83 10.25
N ALA A 224 6.26 -6.77 10.15
CA ALA A 224 4.84 -6.47 10.22
C ALA A 224 4.47 -5.78 11.54
N ALA A 225 5.01 -6.25 12.68
CA ALA A 225 4.83 -5.61 13.98
C ALA A 225 5.32 -4.16 13.96
N LEU A 226 6.53 -3.88 13.45
CA LEU A 226 7.05 -2.52 13.32
C LEU A 226 6.16 -1.61 12.46
N PHE A 227 5.65 -2.12 11.35
CA PHE A 227 5.01 -1.28 10.33
C PHE A 227 3.49 -1.19 10.44
N HIS A 228 2.78 -2.13 11.08
CA HIS A 228 1.32 -2.26 10.92
C HIS A 228 0.55 -0.96 11.21
N ASP A 229 1.01 -0.22 12.22
CA ASP A 229 0.36 0.98 12.72
C ASP A 229 1.11 2.29 12.42
N ILE A 230 2.20 2.22 11.64
CA ILE A 230 3.06 3.36 11.33
C ILE A 230 2.33 4.51 10.60
N GLY A 231 1.21 4.21 9.94
CA GLY A 231 0.32 5.17 9.27
C GLY A 231 -0.62 5.94 10.20
N LYS A 232 -0.73 5.58 11.49
CA LYS A 232 -1.64 6.25 12.45
C LYS A 232 -1.41 7.76 12.56
N PRO A 233 -0.18 8.29 12.70
CA PRO A 233 0.06 9.74 12.75
C PRO A 233 -0.48 10.48 11.52
N PHE A 234 -0.36 9.89 10.34
CA PHE A 234 -0.91 10.47 9.10
C PHE A 234 -2.44 10.47 9.06
N CYS A 235 -3.06 9.48 9.70
CA CYS A 235 -4.49 9.19 9.61
C CYS A 235 -5.34 9.81 10.73
N LYS A 236 -4.72 10.39 11.76
CA LYS A 236 -5.38 10.98 12.93
C LYS A 236 -6.37 12.07 12.54
N VAL A 237 -7.66 11.85 12.84
CA VAL A 237 -8.74 12.82 12.60
C VAL A 237 -9.69 12.83 13.79
N TRP A 238 -9.97 14.01 14.35
CA TRP A 238 -10.97 14.17 15.40
C TRP A 238 -12.38 13.84 14.88
N LYS A 239 -13.13 12.99 15.59
CA LYS A 239 -14.52 12.66 15.27
C LYS A 239 -15.44 13.23 16.34
N GLU A 240 -15.97 14.42 16.09
CA GLU A 240 -16.92 15.11 16.99
C GLU A 240 -18.07 14.19 17.43
N SER A 241 -18.64 13.42 16.50
CA SER A 241 -19.75 12.49 16.78
C SER A 241 -19.39 11.33 17.71
N ARG A 242 -18.11 11.04 17.92
CA ARG A 242 -17.64 9.94 18.79
C ARG A 242 -16.83 10.41 20.00
N GLY A 243 -16.46 11.70 20.07
CA GLY A 243 -15.67 12.27 21.15
C GLY A 243 -14.23 11.76 21.26
N HIS A 244 -13.68 11.15 20.21
CA HIS A 244 -12.30 10.64 20.18
C HIS A 244 -11.67 10.73 18.78
N TYR A 245 -10.35 10.55 18.68
CA TYR A 245 -9.63 10.50 17.42
C TYR A 245 -9.84 9.18 16.67
N SER A 246 -9.95 9.24 15.35
CA SER A 246 -10.06 8.09 14.46
C SER A 246 -8.85 7.97 13.55
N TYR A 247 -8.45 6.73 13.28
CA TYR A 247 -7.30 6.34 12.45
C TYR A 247 -7.72 5.54 11.21
N TYR A 248 -8.96 5.67 10.76
CA TYR A 248 -9.50 4.91 9.63
C TYR A 248 -8.53 4.88 8.43
N GLY A 249 -8.26 3.71 7.83
CA GLY A 249 -7.41 3.56 6.64
C GLY A 249 -5.91 3.66 6.91
N HIS A 250 -5.47 3.57 8.16
CA HIS A 250 -4.05 3.59 8.50
C HIS A 250 -3.35 2.33 7.98
N GLU A 251 -4.01 1.18 7.97
CA GLU A 251 -3.50 -0.10 7.43
C GLU A 251 -3.04 0.03 5.97
N HIS A 252 -3.76 0.81 5.17
CA HIS A 252 -3.41 1.09 3.77
C HIS A 252 -2.22 2.05 3.64
N VAL A 253 -2.14 3.05 4.52
CA VAL A 253 -1.02 3.99 4.56
C VAL A 253 0.25 3.30 5.07
N SER A 254 0.12 2.50 6.13
CA SER A 254 1.16 1.65 6.70
C SER A 254 1.71 0.68 5.66
N ALA A 255 0.84 0.02 4.89
CA ALA A 255 1.24 -0.90 3.82
C ALA A 255 2.07 -0.19 2.73
N ALA A 256 1.67 1.01 2.32
CA ALA A 256 2.42 1.80 1.36
C ALA A 256 3.79 2.25 1.91
N MET A 257 3.85 2.65 3.18
CA MET A 257 5.10 3.01 3.86
C MET A 257 6.03 1.81 4.01
N ALA A 258 5.51 0.65 4.43
CA ALA A 258 6.27 -0.59 4.55
C ALA A 258 6.85 -1.02 3.21
N CYS A 259 6.03 -1.04 2.14
CA CYS A 259 6.49 -1.36 0.80
C CYS A 259 7.67 -0.48 0.38
N HIS A 260 7.55 0.84 0.56
CA HIS A 260 8.59 1.79 0.18
C HIS A 260 9.87 1.59 1.01
N VAL A 261 9.76 1.48 2.34
CA VAL A 261 10.95 1.34 3.20
C VAL A 261 11.67 0.03 2.94
N LEU A 262 10.94 -1.08 2.79
CA LEU A 262 11.54 -2.39 2.56
C LEU A 262 12.19 -2.50 1.15
N ASP A 263 11.60 -1.86 0.13
CA ASP A 263 12.22 -1.72 -1.19
C ASP A 263 13.56 -0.96 -1.10
N GLN A 264 13.60 0.16 -0.37
CA GLN A 264 14.85 0.92 -0.16
C GLN A 264 15.91 0.15 0.65
N LEU A 265 15.47 -0.76 1.52
CA LEU A 265 16.36 -1.66 2.27
C LEU A 265 16.88 -2.83 1.42
N GLY A 266 16.38 -3.01 0.18
CA GLY A 266 16.84 -4.04 -0.74
C GLY A 266 16.34 -5.44 -0.38
N TYR A 267 15.18 -5.56 0.26
CA TYR A 267 14.47 -6.83 0.34
C TYR A 267 13.93 -7.23 -1.03
N ASP A 268 13.80 -8.53 -1.29
CA ASP A 268 13.20 -9.00 -2.53
C ASP A 268 11.67 -8.80 -2.53
N GLU A 269 11.09 -8.83 -3.73
CA GLU A 269 9.68 -8.54 -3.93
C GLU A 269 8.74 -9.51 -3.21
N ALA A 270 9.08 -10.80 -3.13
CA ALA A 270 8.22 -11.78 -2.45
C ALA A 270 8.19 -11.51 -0.95
N PHE A 271 9.35 -11.25 -0.36
CA PHE A 271 9.48 -10.86 1.04
C PHE A 271 8.69 -9.59 1.36
N ILE A 272 8.84 -8.53 0.54
CA ILE A 272 8.12 -7.27 0.73
C ILE A 272 6.61 -7.48 0.68
N LEU A 273 6.12 -8.23 -0.32
CA LEU A 273 4.69 -8.49 -0.48
C LEU A 273 4.13 -9.32 0.70
N HIS A 274 4.91 -10.23 1.27
CA HIS A 274 4.52 -10.97 2.47
C HIS A 274 4.23 -10.03 3.65
N VAL A 275 5.21 -9.18 3.99
CA VAL A 275 5.06 -8.18 5.08
C VAL A 275 3.92 -7.21 4.80
N VAL A 276 3.82 -6.72 3.56
CA VAL A 276 2.77 -5.77 3.17
C VAL A 276 1.38 -6.40 3.22
N ASN A 277 1.24 -7.70 2.96
CA ASN A 277 -0.02 -8.42 3.10
C ASN A 277 -0.44 -8.51 4.58
N LEU A 278 0.48 -8.86 5.49
CA LEU A 278 0.22 -8.84 6.94
C LEU A 278 -0.26 -7.45 7.38
N VAL A 279 0.49 -6.39 7.01
CA VAL A 279 0.16 -5.00 7.37
C VAL A 279 -1.16 -4.53 6.75
N SER A 280 -1.43 -4.83 5.49
CA SER A 280 -2.62 -4.31 4.80
C SER A 280 -3.93 -4.98 5.21
N PHE A 281 -3.87 -6.20 5.75
CA PHE A 281 -5.03 -6.98 6.18
C PHE A 281 -5.18 -7.09 7.71
N HIS A 282 -4.27 -6.54 8.52
CA HIS A 282 -4.36 -6.66 9.99
C HIS A 282 -5.69 -6.13 10.56
N MET A 283 -6.24 -5.03 10.04
CA MET A 283 -7.55 -4.53 10.46
C MET A 283 -8.73 -5.39 9.96
N GLU A 284 -8.57 -6.05 8.81
CA GLU A 284 -9.61 -6.93 8.23
C GLU A 284 -9.78 -8.18 9.08
N ILE A 285 -8.68 -8.80 9.55
CA ILE A 285 -8.77 -9.97 10.42
C ILE A 285 -9.32 -9.61 11.81
N LEU A 286 -8.97 -8.44 12.35
CA LEU A 286 -9.42 -7.99 13.68
C LEU A 286 -10.90 -7.61 13.74
N HIS A 287 -11.46 -7.06 12.65
CA HIS A 287 -12.79 -6.46 12.68
C HIS A 287 -13.76 -6.99 11.62
N GLY A 288 -13.30 -7.78 10.66
CA GLY A 288 -14.12 -8.33 9.58
C GLY A 288 -14.91 -9.59 9.97
N GLY A 289 -14.60 -10.21 11.12
CA GLY A 289 -15.21 -11.48 11.54
C GLY A 289 -15.06 -12.57 10.48
N ASP A 290 -16.06 -13.44 10.35
CA ASP A 290 -16.05 -14.55 9.39
C ASP A 290 -15.93 -14.08 7.93
N ALA A 291 -16.53 -12.94 7.60
CA ALA A 291 -16.47 -12.36 6.26
C ALA A 291 -15.04 -11.88 5.93
N GLY A 292 -14.36 -11.24 6.89
CA GLY A 292 -12.97 -10.81 6.78
C GLY A 292 -12.03 -12.01 6.62
N ALA A 293 -12.19 -13.03 7.47
CA ALA A 293 -11.40 -14.26 7.40
C ALA A 293 -11.59 -15.00 6.06
N SER A 294 -12.83 -15.12 5.58
CA SER A 294 -13.13 -15.70 4.26
C SER A 294 -12.48 -14.90 3.12
N LYS A 295 -12.57 -13.57 3.15
CA LYS A 295 -11.92 -12.69 2.18
C LYS A 295 -10.39 -12.88 2.17
N ILE A 296 -9.76 -12.94 3.34
CA ILE A 296 -8.32 -13.21 3.48
C ILE A 296 -7.98 -14.58 2.90
N TYR A 297 -8.72 -15.62 3.26
CA TYR A 297 -8.49 -16.98 2.74
C TYR A 297 -8.51 -17.02 1.20
N HIS A 298 -9.50 -16.37 0.58
CA HIS A 298 -9.61 -16.34 -0.88
C HIS A 298 -8.52 -15.51 -1.56
N LEU A 299 -8.01 -14.47 -0.90
CA LEU A 299 -7.02 -13.56 -1.47
C LEU A 299 -5.57 -13.96 -1.19
N LEU A 300 -5.31 -14.59 -0.05
CA LEU A 300 -3.96 -14.83 0.47
C LEU A 300 -3.70 -16.29 0.86
N GLY A 301 -4.73 -17.14 0.86
CA GLY A 301 -4.62 -18.55 1.22
C GLY A 301 -4.61 -18.82 2.73
N GLY A 302 -4.62 -20.11 3.08
CA GLY A 302 -4.73 -20.56 4.47
C GLY A 302 -3.51 -20.27 5.34
N ALA A 303 -2.30 -20.32 4.78
CA ALA A 303 -1.07 -20.04 5.52
C ALA A 303 -1.04 -18.58 6.02
N MET A 304 -1.27 -17.62 5.12
CA MET A 304 -1.33 -16.20 5.48
C MET A 304 -2.52 -15.88 6.41
N LEU A 305 -3.65 -16.59 6.27
CA LEU A 305 -4.75 -16.44 7.22
C LEU A 305 -4.33 -16.84 8.64
N ALA A 306 -3.60 -17.94 8.80
CA ALA A 306 -3.10 -18.39 10.11
C ALA A 306 -2.13 -17.36 10.72
N GLU A 307 -1.24 -16.79 9.91
CA GLU A 307 -0.33 -15.73 10.34
C GLU A 307 -1.08 -14.45 10.76
N LEU A 308 -2.12 -14.07 10.02
CA LEU A 308 -2.95 -12.93 10.38
C LEU A 308 -3.74 -13.17 11.67
N TYR A 309 -4.17 -14.41 11.96
CA TYR A 309 -4.76 -14.73 13.26
C TYR A 309 -3.76 -14.58 14.40
N PHE A 310 -2.54 -15.10 14.24
CA PHE A 310 -1.47 -14.89 15.22
C PHE A 310 -1.18 -13.40 15.41
N PHE A 311 -1.07 -12.64 14.32
CA PHE A 311 -0.79 -11.22 14.39
C PHE A 311 -1.92 -10.43 15.06
N ALA A 312 -3.18 -10.81 14.81
CA ALA A 312 -4.34 -10.21 15.47
C ALA A 312 -4.32 -10.44 17.00
N GLU A 313 -3.87 -11.62 17.44
CA GLU A 313 -3.65 -11.93 18.85
C GLU A 313 -2.55 -11.04 19.45
N ALA A 314 -1.40 -10.94 18.77
CA ALA A 314 -0.28 -10.09 19.17
C ALA A 314 -0.67 -8.60 19.27
N ASP A 315 -1.37 -8.06 18.27
CA ASP A 315 -1.88 -6.67 18.29
C ASP A 315 -2.83 -6.46 19.47
N THR A 316 -3.76 -7.40 19.69
CA THR A 316 -4.71 -7.28 20.81
C THR A 316 -4.01 -7.32 22.17
N TYR A 317 -3.00 -8.16 22.34
CA TYR A 317 -2.18 -8.22 23.55
C TYR A 317 -1.42 -6.91 23.80
N GLY A 318 -0.96 -6.25 22.74
CA GLY A 318 -0.18 -5.02 22.82
C GLY A 318 -0.94 -3.77 23.26
N LYS A 319 -2.27 -3.77 23.36
CA LYS A 319 -3.11 -2.57 23.59
C LYS A 319 -3.06 -2.01 25.01
#